data_AF-A0AAW6QSQ4-F1
#
_entry.id   AF-A0AAW6QSQ4-F1
#
_cell.length_a   1.000
_cell.length_b   1.000
_cell.length_c   1.000
_cell.angle_alpha   90.00
_cell.angle_beta   90.00
_cell.angle_gamma   90.00
#
_symmetry.space_group_name_H-M   'P 1'
#
loop_
_entity.id
_entity.type
_entity.pdbx_description
1 polymer ?
#
loop_
_entity_poly.entity_id
_entity_poly.type
_entity_poly.pdbx_seq_one_letter_code
_entity_poly.pdbx_strand_id
1 'polypeptide(L)'
;MKSVLQITLGILLAGLVTLLVRIGYLSYIEYRLTQGLNEFAMQQKQTELARQQAAKERKIIEYQQQQIAMQQAAEQQRIAQQNEAARIRKAEAWRKYYIVPEDCKNYKSDEHMVNCLNHKADAKAEFDRAYDSGELVLPK
;
A
#
# COMPACT_ATOMS: atom_id res chain seq x y z
N MET A 1 55.37 49.74 -60.25
CA MET A 1 53.92 49.68 -59.94
C MET A 1 53.37 48.24 -59.86
N LYS A 2 53.72 47.32 -60.77
CA LYS A 2 53.25 45.91 -60.74
C LYS A 2 53.56 45.15 -59.44
N SER A 3 54.78 45.27 -58.91
CA SER A 3 55.22 44.48 -57.74
C SER A 3 54.50 44.88 -56.44
N VAL A 4 54.21 46.17 -56.26
CA VAL A 4 53.49 46.67 -55.07
C VAL A 4 52.03 46.19 -55.09
N LEU A 5 51.40 46.16 -56.26
CA LEU A 5 50.03 45.68 -56.44
C LEU A 5 49.88 44.17 -56.14
N GLN A 6 50.89 43.36 -56.47
CA GLN A 6 50.90 41.92 -56.16
C GLN A 6 51.03 41.66 -54.65
N ILE A 7 51.85 42.45 -53.95
CA ILE A 7 52.04 42.31 -52.50
C ILE A 7 50.77 42.69 -51.73
N THR A 8 50.13 43.80 -52.08
CA THR A 8 48.87 44.22 -51.43
C THR A 8 47.73 43.23 -51.69
N LEU A 9 47.65 42.68 -52.90
CA LEU A 9 46.67 41.65 -53.23
C LEU A 9 46.87 40.36 -52.40
N GLY A 10 48.12 39.95 -52.20
CA GLY A 10 48.46 38.78 -51.38
C GLY A 10 48.08 38.96 -49.90
N ILE A 11 48.33 40.13 -49.32
CA ILE A 11 47.97 40.45 -47.94
C ILE A 11 46.45 40.47 -47.77
N LEU A 12 45.72 41.07 -48.71
CA LEU A 12 44.26 41.09 -48.72
C LEU A 12 43.67 39.68 -48.80
N LEU A 13 44.21 38.82 -49.66
CA LEU A 13 43.78 37.42 -49.76
C LEU A 13 44.05 36.63 -48.49
N ALA A 14 45.24 36.76 -47.89
CA ALA A 14 45.56 36.09 -46.64
C ALA A 14 44.64 36.54 -45.48
N GLY A 15 44.34 37.85 -45.41
CA GLY A 15 43.38 38.39 -44.45
C GLY A 15 41.97 37.82 -44.64
N LEU A 16 41.50 37.75 -45.89
CA LEU A 16 40.19 37.20 -46.23
C LEU A 16 40.09 35.71 -45.86
N VAL A 17 41.08 34.90 -46.22
CA VAL A 17 41.11 33.47 -45.91
C VAL A 17 41.10 33.24 -44.40
N THR A 18 41.91 33.99 -43.65
CA THR A 18 41.96 33.87 -42.18
C THR A 18 40.61 34.23 -41.55
N LEU A 19 39.93 35.25 -42.09
CA LEU A 19 38.62 35.69 -41.62
C LEU A 19 37.55 34.62 -41.88
N LEU A 20 37.54 34.00 -43.07
CA LEU A 20 36.62 32.92 -43.40
C LEU A 20 36.83 31.67 -42.54
N VAL A 21 38.08 31.26 -42.31
CA VAL A 21 38.41 30.13 -41.42
C VAL A 21 37.93 30.42 -40.00
N ARG A 22 38.12 31.65 -39.50
CA ARG A 22 37.67 32.04 -38.16
C ARG A 22 36.14 32.01 -38.03
N ILE A 23 35.40 32.46 -39.04
CA ILE A 23 33.93 32.37 -39.07
C ILE A 23 33.47 30.90 -39.09
N GLY A 24 34.10 30.07 -39.93
CA GLY A 24 33.81 28.63 -39.99
C GLY A 24 34.07 27.91 -38.67
N TYR A 25 35.15 28.25 -37.97
CA TYR A 25 35.49 27.67 -36.68
C TYR A 25 34.51 28.10 -35.57
N LEU A 26 34.15 29.39 -35.50
CA LEU A 26 33.19 29.89 -34.50
C LEU A 26 31.81 29.25 -34.69
N SER A 27 31.32 29.19 -35.93
CA SER A 27 30.03 28.55 -36.24
C SER A 27 30.02 27.06 -35.91
N TYR A 28 31.12 26.33 -36.15
CA TYR A 28 31.24 24.93 -35.76
C TYR A 28 31.18 24.72 -34.24
N ILE A 29 31.87 25.58 -33.47
CA ILE A 29 31.83 25.52 -32.00
C ILE A 29 30.43 25.83 -31.47
N GLU A 30 29.80 26.90 -31.96
CA GLU A 30 28.43 27.24 -31.55
C GLU A 30 27.47 26.08 -31.83
N TYR A 31 27.55 25.46 -32.99
CA TYR A 31 26.73 24.30 -33.33
C TYR A 31 26.94 23.13 -32.36
N ARG A 32 28.21 22.76 -32.07
CA ARG A 32 28.54 21.67 -31.14
C ARG A 32 28.11 21.95 -29.72
N LEU A 33 28.27 23.18 -29.23
CA LEU A 33 27.82 23.60 -27.91
C LEU A 33 26.29 23.54 -27.78
N THR A 34 25.58 24.04 -28.81
CA THR A 34 24.11 24.06 -28.80
C THR A 34 23.52 22.65 -28.81
N GLN A 35 24.13 21.70 -29.54
CA GLN A 35 23.73 20.29 -29.49
C GLN A 35 23.90 19.69 -28.08
N GLY A 36 25.06 19.88 -27.45
CA GLY A 36 25.30 19.36 -26.10
C GLY A 36 24.35 19.94 -25.05
N LEU A 37 24.05 21.25 -25.14
CA LEU A 37 23.07 21.88 -24.24
C LEU A 37 21.66 21.33 -24.45
N ASN A 38 21.24 21.12 -25.69
CA ASN A 38 19.90 20.61 -26.00
C ASN A 38 19.71 19.17 -25.50
N GLU A 39 20.73 18.32 -25.65
CA GLU A 39 20.69 16.94 -25.13
C GLU A 39 20.57 16.93 -23.60
N PHE A 40 21.37 17.74 -22.90
CA PHE A 40 21.29 17.86 -21.45
C PHE A 40 19.94 18.42 -20.98
N ALA A 41 19.44 19.46 -21.64
CA ALA A 41 18.14 20.06 -21.32
C ALA A 41 16.99 19.06 -21.54
N MET A 42 17.03 18.28 -22.62
CA MET A 42 16.05 17.20 -22.86
C MET A 42 16.13 16.11 -21.79
N GLN A 43 17.33 15.65 -21.44
CA GLN A 43 17.53 14.63 -20.42
C GLN A 43 17.03 15.10 -19.05
N GLN A 44 17.32 16.35 -18.68
CA GLN A 44 16.85 16.94 -17.42
C GLN A 44 15.32 17.05 -17.40
N LYS A 45 14.71 17.49 -18.51
CA LYS A 45 13.25 17.57 -18.64
C LYS A 45 12.59 16.19 -18.54
N GLN A 46 13.15 15.17 -19.18
CA GLN A 46 12.64 13.79 -19.09
C GLN A 46 12.76 13.24 -17.66
N THR A 47 13.89 13.49 -16.99
CA THR A 47 14.10 13.06 -15.61
C THR A 47 13.09 13.70 -14.66
N GLU A 48 12.83 15.00 -14.83
CA GLU A 48 11.85 15.72 -14.02
C GLU A 48 10.42 15.21 -14.27
N LEU A 49 10.05 14.97 -15.54
CA LEU A 49 8.78 14.35 -15.88
C LEU A 49 8.62 12.96 -15.24
N ALA A 50 9.66 12.12 -15.32
CA ALA A 50 9.67 10.80 -14.70
C ALA A 50 9.52 10.89 -13.17
N ARG A 51 10.19 11.85 -12.52
CA ARG A 51 10.02 12.10 -11.07
C ARG A 51 8.61 12.54 -10.72
N GLN A 52 8.02 13.43 -11.51
CA GLN A 52 6.65 13.89 -11.29
C GLN A 52 5.63 12.78 -11.50
N GLN A 53 5.82 11.93 -12.51
CA GLN A 53 4.99 10.74 -12.73
C GLN A 53 5.11 9.77 -11.56
N ALA A 54 6.34 9.43 -11.15
CA ALA A 54 6.58 8.55 -10.01
C ALA A 54 5.98 9.11 -8.70
N ALA A 55 6.04 10.44 -8.49
CA ALA A 55 5.42 11.07 -7.32
C ALA A 55 3.88 11.01 -7.36
N LYS A 56 3.26 11.16 -8.53
CA LYS A 56 1.81 11.01 -8.71
C LYS A 56 1.37 9.56 -8.48
N GLU A 57 2.09 8.61 -9.06
CA GLU A 57 1.83 7.18 -8.87
C GLU A 57 1.94 6.78 -7.40
N ARG A 58 2.98 7.23 -6.68
CA ARG A 58 3.11 7.01 -5.24
C ARG A 58 1.90 7.51 -4.46
N LYS A 59 1.43 8.74 -4.73
CA LYS A 59 0.23 9.28 -4.06
C LYS A 59 -1.03 8.46 -4.35
N ILE A 60 -1.19 7.96 -5.58
CA ILE A 60 -2.33 7.11 -5.94
C ILE A 60 -2.26 5.78 -5.19
N ILE A 61 -1.08 5.15 -5.15
CA ILE A 61 -0.86 3.88 -4.45
C ILE A 61 -1.10 4.06 -2.94
N GLU A 62 -0.56 5.13 -2.33
CA GLU A 62 -0.78 5.45 -0.91
C GLU A 62 -2.27 5.65 -0.61
N TYR A 63 -2.99 6.39 -1.45
CA TYR A 63 -4.42 6.59 -1.30
C TYR A 63 -5.21 5.27 -1.42
N GLN A 64 -4.87 4.44 -2.41
CA GLN A 64 -5.49 3.12 -2.58
C GLN A 64 -5.21 2.20 -1.39
N GLN A 65 -3.97 2.17 -0.89
CA GLN A 65 -3.61 1.39 0.29
C GLN A 65 -4.38 1.87 1.53
N GLN A 66 -4.51 3.18 1.71
CA GLN A 66 -5.28 3.74 2.82
C GLN A 66 -6.77 3.37 2.72
N GLN A 67 -7.35 3.42 1.52
CA GLN A 67 -8.74 2.98 1.29
C GLN A 67 -8.94 1.50 1.62
N ILE A 68 -8.03 0.63 1.15
CA ILE A 68 -8.07 -0.80 1.45
C ILE A 68 -7.95 -1.04 2.96
N ALA A 69 -7.03 -0.36 3.64
CA ALA A 69 -6.84 -0.49 5.08
C ALA A 69 -8.10 -0.06 5.85
N MET A 70 -8.76 1.04 5.44
CA MET A 70 -10.02 1.49 6.06
C MET A 70 -11.15 0.47 5.84
N GLN A 71 -11.29 -0.07 4.63
CA GLN A 71 -12.29 -1.10 4.33
C GLN A 71 -12.05 -2.38 5.13
N GLN A 72 -10.79 -2.82 5.23
CA GLN A 72 -10.43 -4.00 6.02
C GLN A 72 -10.70 -3.78 7.52
N ALA A 73 -10.37 -2.60 8.06
CA ALA A 73 -10.65 -2.27 9.45
C ALA A 73 -12.16 -2.25 9.75
N ALA A 74 -12.96 -1.65 8.87
CA ALA A 74 -14.41 -1.62 8.99
C ALA A 74 -15.02 -3.03 8.94
N GLU A 75 -14.52 -3.88 8.03
CA GLU A 75 -14.97 -5.26 7.89
C GLU A 75 -14.58 -6.11 9.10
N GLN A 76 -13.35 -5.96 9.61
CA GLN A 76 -12.91 -6.62 10.84
C GLN A 76 -13.77 -6.22 12.03
N GLN A 77 -14.09 -4.92 12.16
CA GLN A 77 -14.98 -4.44 13.21
C GLN A 77 -16.39 -5.02 13.09
N ARG A 78 -16.93 -5.10 11.87
CA ARG A 78 -18.23 -5.71 11.60
C ARG A 78 -18.26 -7.19 11.98
N ILE A 79 -17.23 -7.95 11.58
CA ILE A 79 -17.09 -9.37 11.93
C ILE A 79 -16.96 -9.54 13.45
N ALA A 80 -16.16 -8.71 14.11
CA ALA A 80 -16.00 -8.74 15.57
C ALA A 80 -17.33 -8.49 16.29
N GLN A 81 -18.12 -7.51 15.85
CA GLN A 81 -19.44 -7.23 16.40
C GLN A 81 -20.41 -8.39 16.18
N GLN A 82 -20.40 -9.02 15.00
CA GLN A 82 -21.25 -10.18 14.72
C GLN A 82 -20.87 -11.38 15.57
N ASN A 83 -19.57 -11.65 15.74
CA ASN A 83 -19.07 -12.71 16.60
C ASN A 83 -19.43 -12.46 18.06
N GLU A 84 -19.32 -11.21 18.52
CA GLU A 84 -19.72 -10.82 19.88
C GLU A 84 -21.21 -11.04 20.10
N ALA A 85 -22.06 -10.58 19.19
CA ALA A 85 -23.49 -10.79 19.26
C ALA A 85 -23.85 -12.28 19.23
N ALA A 86 -23.18 -13.09 18.40
CA ALA A 86 -23.35 -14.53 18.38
C ALA A 86 -22.94 -15.19 19.71
N ARG A 87 -21.82 -14.75 20.29
CA ARG A 87 -21.35 -15.22 21.61
C ARG A 87 -22.34 -14.90 22.72
N ILE A 88 -22.88 -13.68 22.75
CA ILE A 88 -23.90 -13.27 23.71
C ILE A 88 -25.16 -14.13 23.55
N ARG A 89 -25.65 -14.34 22.32
CA ARG A 89 -26.82 -15.20 22.06
C ARG A 89 -26.60 -16.64 22.50
N LYS A 90 -25.42 -17.22 22.22
CA LYS A 90 -25.06 -18.58 22.67
C LYS A 90 -24.99 -18.65 24.20
N ALA A 91 -24.44 -17.63 24.86
CA ALA A 91 -24.39 -17.56 26.32
C ALA A 91 -25.79 -17.41 26.95
N GLU A 92 -26.69 -16.65 26.34
CA GLU A 92 -28.09 -16.55 26.75
C GLU A 92 -28.84 -17.87 26.60
N ALA A 93 -28.66 -18.55 25.47
CA ALA A 93 -29.25 -19.86 25.23
C ALA A 93 -28.74 -20.88 26.26
N TRP A 94 -27.44 -20.89 26.57
CA TRP A 94 -26.87 -21.76 27.61
C TRP A 94 -27.51 -21.51 28.98
N ARG A 95 -27.70 -20.25 29.37
CA ARG A 95 -28.33 -19.90 30.66
C ARG A 95 -29.77 -20.39 30.77
N LYS A 96 -30.49 -20.49 29.64
CA LYS A 96 -31.85 -21.04 29.59
C LYS A 96 -31.85 -22.57 29.56
N TYR A 97 -30.88 -23.16 28.88
CA TYR A 97 -30.78 -24.61 28.72
C TYR A 97 -30.33 -25.31 30.00
N TYR A 98 -29.29 -24.81 30.67
CA TYR A 98 -28.70 -25.48 31.84
C TYR A 98 -29.18 -24.86 33.15
N ILE A 99 -29.97 -25.63 33.88
CA ILE A 99 -30.38 -25.34 35.26
C ILE A 99 -29.53 -26.20 36.19
N VAL A 100 -28.91 -25.57 37.19
CA VAL A 100 -28.11 -26.29 38.19
C VAL A 100 -29.04 -27.22 38.99
N PRO A 101 -28.78 -28.55 39.02
CA PRO A 101 -29.55 -29.47 39.86
C PRO A 101 -29.51 -29.03 41.33
N GLU A 102 -30.61 -29.20 42.07
CA GLU A 102 -30.69 -28.81 43.50
C GLU A 102 -29.56 -29.43 44.34
N ASP A 103 -29.21 -30.69 44.07
CA ASP A 103 -28.14 -31.40 44.75
C ASP A 103 -26.77 -30.73 44.52
N CYS A 104 -26.55 -30.15 43.34
CA CYS A 104 -25.32 -29.47 42.98
C CYS A 104 -25.22 -28.01 43.45
N LYS A 105 -26.23 -27.48 44.15
CA LYS A 105 -26.15 -26.13 44.73
C LYS A 105 -25.27 -26.07 45.97
N ASN A 106 -25.18 -27.16 46.72
CA ASN A 106 -24.36 -27.28 47.92
C ASN A 106 -23.53 -28.57 47.83
N TYR A 107 -22.22 -28.42 47.63
CA TYR A 107 -21.33 -29.58 47.59
C TYR A 107 -21.30 -30.27 48.96
N LYS A 108 -21.45 -31.59 48.94
CA LYS A 108 -21.50 -32.42 50.15
C LYS A 108 -20.13 -33.06 50.46
N SER A 109 -19.28 -33.15 49.44
CA SER A 109 -17.92 -33.68 49.50
C SER A 109 -17.16 -33.22 48.24
N ASP A 110 -15.84 -33.40 48.25
CA ASP A 110 -15.00 -33.12 47.08
C ASP A 110 -15.38 -34.01 45.89
N GLU A 111 -15.75 -35.27 46.14
CA GLU A 111 -16.26 -36.18 45.11
C GLU A 111 -17.58 -35.67 44.51
N HIS A 112 -18.50 -35.20 45.35
CA HIS A 112 -19.76 -34.62 44.89
C HIS A 112 -19.52 -33.35 44.06
N MET A 113 -18.58 -32.50 44.47
CA MET A 113 -18.18 -31.32 43.68
C MET A 113 -17.71 -31.73 42.28
N VAL A 114 -16.80 -32.71 42.19
CA VAL A 114 -16.28 -33.20 40.90
C VAL A 114 -17.42 -33.75 40.03
N ASN A 115 -18.32 -34.54 40.61
CA ASN A 115 -19.47 -35.08 39.88
C ASN A 115 -20.38 -33.98 39.32
N CYS A 116 -20.65 -32.92 40.11
CA CYS A 116 -21.43 -31.77 39.65
C CYS A 116 -20.73 -30.95 38.55
N LEU A 117 -19.41 -30.80 38.63
CA LEU A 117 -18.62 -30.14 37.58
C LEU A 117 -18.62 -30.95 36.28
N ASN A 118 -18.46 -32.27 36.37
CA ASN A 118 -18.52 -33.18 35.24
C ASN A 118 -19.91 -33.14 34.59
N HIS A 119 -20.98 -33.21 35.39
CA HIS A 119 -22.35 -33.08 34.89
C HIS A 119 -22.57 -31.77 34.11
N LYS A 120 -22.05 -30.64 34.64
CA LYS A 120 -22.11 -29.34 33.95
C LYS A 120 -21.32 -29.36 32.64
N ALA A 121 -20.15 -30.00 32.62
CA ALA A 121 -19.32 -30.11 31.42
C ALA A 121 -20.00 -30.98 30.34
N ASP A 122 -20.60 -32.10 30.73
CA ASP A 122 -21.34 -32.99 29.84
C ASP A 122 -22.55 -32.27 29.23
N ALA A 123 -23.34 -31.58 30.07
CA ALA A 123 -24.46 -30.77 29.61
C ALA A 123 -24.01 -29.64 28.66
N LYS A 124 -22.82 -29.07 28.88
CA LYS A 124 -22.24 -28.06 28.00
C LYS A 124 -21.86 -28.63 26.64
N ALA A 125 -21.26 -29.82 26.62
CA ALA A 125 -20.91 -30.50 25.39
C ALA A 125 -22.16 -30.89 24.58
N GLU A 126 -23.22 -31.35 25.25
CA GLU A 126 -24.50 -31.64 24.60
C GLU A 126 -25.15 -30.37 24.03
N PHE A 127 -25.18 -29.28 24.82
CA PHE A 127 -25.66 -27.99 24.37
C PHE A 127 -24.91 -27.50 23.14
N ASP A 128 -23.58 -27.57 23.13
CA ASP A 128 -22.78 -27.09 21.99
C ASP A 128 -23.10 -27.89 20.72
N ARG A 129 -23.20 -29.23 20.81
CA ARG A 129 -23.60 -30.06 19.68
C ARG A 129 -24.98 -29.67 19.14
N ALA A 130 -25.97 -29.53 20.02
CA ALA A 130 -27.35 -29.20 19.62
C ALA A 130 -27.50 -27.76 19.12
N TYR A 131 -26.76 -26.81 19.70
CA TYR A 131 -26.77 -25.40 19.28
C TYR A 131 -26.13 -25.25 17.90
N ASP A 132 -25.02 -25.95 17.65
CA ASP A 132 -24.29 -25.88 16.39
C ASP A 132 -24.99 -26.69 15.27
N SER A 133 -25.75 -27.75 15.59
CA SER A 133 -26.60 -28.47 14.63
C SER A 133 -27.93 -27.76 14.32
N GLY A 134 -28.32 -26.77 15.14
CA GLY A 134 -29.61 -26.07 15.02
C GLY A 134 -30.81 -26.86 15.59
N GLU A 135 -30.57 -28.00 16.21
CA GLU A 135 -31.60 -28.88 16.80
C GLU A 135 -31.94 -28.51 18.25
N LEU A 136 -31.29 -27.48 18.81
CA LEU A 136 -31.50 -27.06 20.19
C LEU A 136 -32.94 -26.62 20.45
N VAL A 137 -33.64 -27.40 21.28
CA VAL A 137 -34.93 -27.02 21.85
C VAL A 137 -34.68 -26.39 23.22
N LEU A 138 -34.92 -25.09 23.34
CA LEU A 138 -34.85 -24.42 24.63
C LEU A 138 -36.10 -24.74 25.46
N PRO A 139 -35.94 -25.06 26.76
CA PRO A 139 -37.08 -25.19 27.66
C PRO A 139 -37.83 -23.84 27.72
N LYS A 140 -39.17 -23.91 27.76
CA LYS A 140 -40.07 -22.74 27.83
C LYS A 140 -39.99 -22.04 29.17
#